data_AF-A0A6V7IA99-F1
#
_entry.id   AF-A0A6V7IA99-F1
#
_cell.length_a   1.000
_cell.length_b   1.000
_cell.length_c   1.000
_cell.angle_alpha   90.00
_cell.angle_beta   90.00
_cell.angle_gamma   90.00
#
_symmetry.space_group_name_H-M   'P 1'
#
loop_
_entity.id
_entity.type
_entity.pdbx_description
1 polymer ?
#
loop_
_entity_poly.entity_id
_entity_poly.type
_entity_poly.pdbx_seq_one_letter_code
_entity_poly.pdbx_strand_id
1 'polypeptide(L)'
;AGSFHQFFGEFRSYCINHRPKQKIDDNIRAQQPEQVLCYICYDDVDRNNLLDTIWAPCCRKNAWFHRNCVQQLAMSAGYFFKCPLCNNKKEFQKAMLDNGIFIPCQDASWELVPNAFEELLYRHNRCDAAQCICTKGRRYTSSNPKWDIILCRSCGSQGIHAAC
;
A
#
# COMPACT_ATOMS: atom_id res chain seq x y z
N ALA A 1 -7.44 -0.66 31.18
CA ALA A 1 -7.62 -2.13 31.05
C ALA A 1 -8.69 -2.38 30.00
N GLY A 2 -8.42 -3.18 28.96
CA GLY A 2 -9.29 -3.31 27.79
C GLY A 2 -9.66 -4.76 27.47
N SER A 3 -10.88 -4.96 26.96
CA SER A 3 -11.34 -6.19 26.33
C SER A 3 -10.74 -6.36 24.93
N PHE A 4 -10.63 -7.60 24.46
CA PHE A 4 -10.18 -7.94 23.12
C PHE A 4 -11.36 -8.46 22.31
N HIS A 5 -11.56 -7.95 21.10
CA HIS A 5 -12.69 -8.27 20.25
C HIS A 5 -12.21 -8.80 18.90
N GLN A 6 -12.84 -9.88 18.44
CA GLN A 6 -12.69 -10.41 17.09
C GLN A 6 -13.91 -9.98 16.28
N PHE A 7 -13.70 -9.48 15.06
CA PHE A 7 -14.76 -8.92 14.21
C PHE A 7 -15.15 -9.86 13.06
N PHE A 8 -15.05 -11.17 13.29
CA PHE A 8 -15.38 -12.21 12.32
C PHE A 8 -16.05 -13.40 13.01
N GLY A 9 -16.78 -14.20 12.22
CA GLY A 9 -17.47 -15.39 12.73
C GLY A 9 -18.50 -15.04 13.81
N GLU A 10 -18.28 -15.56 15.02
CA GLU A 10 -19.16 -15.37 16.19
C GLU A 10 -18.90 -14.06 16.97
N PHE A 11 -18.03 -13.17 16.46
CA PHE A 11 -17.70 -11.89 17.10
C PHE A 11 -17.22 -12.02 18.55
N ARG A 12 -16.31 -12.97 18.78
CA ARG A 12 -15.86 -13.34 20.14
C ARG A 12 -15.19 -12.17 20.86
N SER A 13 -15.55 -12.03 22.13
CA SER A 13 -15.00 -11.02 23.03
C SER A 13 -14.34 -11.67 24.23
N TYR A 14 -13.15 -11.19 24.60
CA TYR A 14 -12.32 -11.79 25.62
C TYR A 14 -11.91 -10.74 26.66
N CYS A 15 -11.92 -11.13 27.92
CA CYS A 15 -11.36 -10.31 28.99
C CYS A 15 -9.82 -10.26 28.91
N ILE A 16 -9.21 -9.36 29.67
CA ILE A 16 -7.75 -9.18 29.70
C ILE A 16 -6.97 -10.47 30.01
N ASN A 17 -7.53 -11.36 30.82
CA ASN A 17 -6.90 -12.62 31.23
C ASN A 17 -7.05 -13.73 30.18
N HIS A 18 -8.12 -13.68 29.37
CA HIS A 18 -8.48 -14.75 28.43
C HIS A 18 -8.29 -14.33 26.97
N ARG A 19 -7.74 -13.15 26.69
CA ARG A 19 -7.50 -12.71 25.32
C ARG A 19 -6.47 -13.60 24.62
N PRO A 20 -6.68 -13.93 23.34
CA PRO A 20 -5.69 -14.62 22.54
C PRO A 20 -4.37 -13.85 22.51
N LYS A 21 -3.26 -14.58 22.60
CA LYS A 21 -1.91 -14.05 22.36
C LYS A 21 -1.47 -14.50 20.98
N GLN A 22 -0.87 -13.60 20.22
CA GLN A 22 -0.34 -13.94 18.91
C GLN A 22 0.74 -15.01 19.03
N LYS A 23 0.64 -16.08 18.22
CA LYS A 23 1.68 -17.10 18.10
C LYS A 23 2.75 -16.58 17.15
N ILE A 24 3.90 -16.19 17.71
CA ILE A 24 5.05 -15.70 16.96
C ILE A 24 6.07 -16.83 16.85
N ASP A 25 6.71 -16.96 15.68
CA ASP A 25 7.76 -17.95 15.44
C ASP A 25 8.95 -17.75 16.40
N ASP A 26 9.43 -18.83 17.01
CA ASP A 26 10.51 -18.79 18.00
C ASP A 26 11.82 -18.23 17.43
N ASN A 27 12.11 -18.47 16.14
CA ASN A 27 13.28 -17.90 15.47
C ASN A 27 13.17 -16.38 15.34
N ILE A 28 11.96 -15.85 15.12
CA ILE A 28 11.71 -14.42 15.04
C ILE A 28 11.79 -13.77 16.43
N ARG A 29 11.33 -14.47 17.47
CA ARG A 29 11.47 -14.03 18.86
C ARG A 29 12.93 -14.02 19.32
N ALA A 30 13.72 -15.00 18.90
CA ALA A 30 15.14 -15.09 19.23
C ALA A 30 15.98 -14.00 18.54
N GLN A 31 15.52 -13.48 17.41
CA GLN A 31 16.20 -12.38 16.72
C GLN A 31 16.12 -11.09 17.52
N GLN A 32 17.27 -10.44 17.72
CA GLN A 32 17.38 -9.10 18.31
C GLN A 32 17.95 -8.09 17.29
N PRO A 33 17.20 -7.74 16.22
CA PRO A 33 17.51 -6.57 15.42
C PRO A 33 17.55 -5.32 16.29
N GLU A 34 18.52 -4.45 16.03
CA GLU A 34 18.69 -3.16 16.71
C GLU A 34 17.46 -2.26 16.52
N GLN A 35 16.82 -2.33 15.35
CA GLN A 35 15.66 -1.53 15.01
C GLN A 35 14.65 -2.35 14.21
N VAL A 36 13.36 -2.14 14.46
CA VAL A 36 12.27 -2.74 13.70
C VAL A 36 11.30 -1.64 13.29
N LEU A 37 11.11 -1.49 11.99
CA LEU A 37 10.30 -0.43 11.41
C LEU A 37 8.92 -0.95 10.99
N CYS A 38 7.90 -0.13 11.23
CA CYS A 38 6.57 -0.33 10.66
C CYS A 38 6.60 0.10 9.20
N TYR A 39 6.51 -0.84 8.25
CA TYR A 39 6.52 -0.51 6.82
C TYR A 39 5.24 0.18 6.29
N ILE A 40 4.35 0.63 7.18
CA ILE A 40 3.18 1.44 6.84
C ILE A 40 3.46 2.93 7.14
N CYS A 41 3.97 3.25 8.33
CA CYS A 41 4.26 4.65 8.73
C CYS A 41 5.75 5.00 8.71
N TYR A 42 6.64 4.01 8.57
CA TYR A 42 8.10 4.13 8.63
C TYR A 42 8.68 4.54 10.00
N ASP A 43 7.90 4.41 11.08
CA ASP A 43 8.37 4.62 12.45
C ASP A 43 8.77 3.31 13.16
N ASP A 44 9.51 3.45 14.25
CA ASP A 44 9.95 2.36 15.11
C ASP A 44 8.81 1.62 15.79
N VAL A 45 8.96 0.29 15.90
CA VAL A 45 7.98 -0.62 16.48
C VAL A 45 8.59 -1.36 17.67
N ASP A 46 7.98 -1.20 18.85
CA ASP A 46 8.34 -1.98 20.02
C ASP A 46 7.71 -3.38 20.00
N ARG A 47 8.51 -4.38 19.59
CA ARG A 47 8.09 -5.80 19.55
C ARG A 47 7.70 -6.37 20.91
N ASN A 48 8.13 -5.75 22.01
CA ASN A 48 7.78 -6.20 23.36
C ASN A 48 6.37 -5.72 23.75
N ASN A 49 5.90 -4.62 23.16
CA ASN A 49 4.55 -4.15 23.30
C ASN A 49 3.58 -4.92 22.39
N LEU A 50 3.25 -6.15 22.80
CA LEU A 50 2.29 -7.03 22.08
C LEU A 50 0.85 -6.51 22.07
N LEU A 51 0.58 -5.41 22.78
CA LEU A 51 -0.74 -4.77 22.82
C LEU A 51 -0.94 -3.80 21.67
N ASP A 52 0.09 -3.07 21.29
CA ASP A 52 0.05 -2.05 20.25
C ASP A 52 0.74 -2.49 18.97
N THR A 53 1.40 -3.66 18.98
CA THR A 53 2.10 -4.21 17.81
C THR A 53 1.53 -5.55 17.38
N ILE A 54 1.74 -5.86 16.11
CA ILE A 54 1.29 -7.10 15.49
C ILE A 54 2.33 -7.58 14.49
N TRP A 55 2.59 -8.89 14.53
CA TRP A 55 3.50 -9.54 13.61
C TRP A 55 2.75 -10.13 12.40
N ALA A 56 3.35 -10.06 11.21
CA ALA A 56 2.81 -10.67 10.01
C ALA A 56 3.48 -12.03 9.71
N PRO A 57 2.78 -13.17 9.93
CA PRO A 57 3.39 -14.50 9.79
C PRO A 57 3.77 -14.83 8.34
N CYS A 58 3.03 -14.29 7.37
CA CYS A 58 3.21 -14.58 5.94
C CYS A 58 4.57 -14.22 5.35
N CYS A 59 5.34 -13.33 6.00
CA CYS A 59 6.66 -12.95 5.51
C CYS A 59 7.81 -13.76 6.13
N ARG A 60 7.55 -14.51 7.22
CA ARG A 60 8.55 -15.25 8.01
C ARG A 60 9.86 -14.46 8.27
N LYS A 61 9.73 -13.15 8.49
CA LYS A 61 10.80 -12.19 8.79
C LYS A 61 10.35 -11.26 9.92
N ASN A 62 11.19 -10.29 10.30
CA ASN A 62 10.85 -9.22 11.26
C ASN A 62 9.81 -8.21 10.70
N ALA A 63 8.67 -8.72 10.24
CA ALA A 63 7.56 -7.95 9.72
C ALA A 63 6.60 -7.58 10.85
N TRP A 64 6.93 -6.50 11.56
CA TRP A 64 6.12 -5.96 12.65
C TRP A 64 5.47 -4.66 12.23
N PHE A 65 4.28 -4.42 12.76
CA PHE A 65 3.50 -3.23 12.47
C PHE A 65 2.85 -2.70 13.73
N HIS A 66 2.62 -1.40 13.76
CA HIS A 66 1.66 -0.81 14.69
C HIS A 66 0.26 -1.33 14.36
N ARG A 67 -0.47 -1.78 15.37
CA ARG A 67 -1.87 -2.23 15.22
C ARG A 67 -2.74 -1.14 14.64
N ASN A 68 -2.54 0.10 15.06
CA ASN A 68 -3.27 1.24 14.51
C ASN A 68 -3.01 1.43 13.01
N CYS A 69 -1.76 1.33 12.56
CA CYS A 69 -1.42 1.41 11.14
C CYS A 69 -2.08 0.27 10.33
N VAL A 70 -2.07 -0.95 10.86
CA VAL A 70 -2.74 -2.09 10.19
C VAL A 70 -4.25 -1.90 10.15
N GLN A 71 -4.86 -1.39 11.22
CA GLN A 71 -6.29 -1.12 11.27
C GLN A 71 -6.69 -0.03 10.26
N GLN A 72 -5.92 1.06 10.18
CA GLN A 72 -6.13 2.11 9.18
C GLN A 72 -5.95 1.59 7.75
N LEU A 73 -4.93 0.75 7.52
CA LEU A 73 -4.74 0.10 6.22
C LEU A 73 -5.93 -0.79 5.86
N ALA A 74 -6.46 -1.58 6.80
CA ALA A 74 -7.64 -2.41 6.58
C ALA A 74 -8.88 -1.58 6.25
N MET A 75 -9.11 -0.48 6.99
CA MET A 75 -10.21 0.45 6.72
C MET A 75 -10.10 1.09 5.33
N SER A 76 -8.88 1.49 4.94
CA SER A 76 -8.63 2.10 3.64
C SER A 76 -8.75 1.10 2.48
N ALA A 77 -8.28 -0.13 2.66
CA ALA A 77 -8.11 -1.09 1.58
C ALA A 77 -9.30 -2.03 1.36
N GLY A 78 -10.11 -2.31 2.39
CA GLY A 78 -11.27 -3.21 2.29
C GLY A 78 -10.93 -4.53 1.61
N TYR A 79 -11.58 -4.84 0.48
CA TYR A 79 -11.34 -6.06 -0.29
C TYR A 79 -9.89 -6.26 -0.78
N PHE A 80 -9.13 -5.18 -0.90
CA PHE A 80 -7.73 -5.17 -1.33
C PHE A 80 -6.72 -5.28 -0.18
N PHE A 81 -7.20 -5.45 1.05
CA PHE A 81 -6.32 -5.56 2.22
C PHE A 81 -5.40 -6.80 2.13
N LYS A 82 -4.10 -6.55 2.07
CA LYS A 82 -3.05 -7.55 1.84
C LYS A 82 -1.76 -7.11 2.52
N CYS A 83 -0.83 -8.04 2.73
CA CYS A 83 0.43 -7.71 3.38
C CYS A 83 1.21 -6.67 2.54
N PRO A 84 1.63 -5.52 3.12
CA PRO A 84 2.38 -4.50 2.39
C PRO A 84 3.78 -4.96 1.97
N LEU A 85 4.29 -6.06 2.55
CA LEU A 85 5.65 -6.54 2.30
C LEU A 85 5.74 -7.66 1.27
N CYS A 86 4.78 -8.59 1.24
CA CYS A 86 4.84 -9.76 0.36
C CYS A 86 3.57 -9.96 -0.47
N ASN A 87 2.62 -9.02 -0.40
CA ASN A 87 1.36 -9.07 -1.15
C ASN A 87 0.47 -10.30 -0.82
N ASN A 88 0.82 -11.08 0.21
CA ASN A 88 0.00 -12.21 0.67
C ASN A 88 -1.32 -11.70 1.24
N LYS A 89 -2.43 -12.24 0.72
CA LYS A 89 -3.78 -11.93 1.18
C LYS A 89 -4.26 -12.90 2.26
N LYS A 90 -4.32 -14.21 1.94
CA LYS A 90 -5.02 -15.21 2.76
C LYS A 90 -4.46 -15.35 4.19
N GLU A 91 -3.15 -15.53 4.31
CA GLU A 91 -2.49 -15.77 5.59
C GLU A 91 -2.44 -14.47 6.42
N PHE A 92 -2.17 -13.35 5.75
CA PHE A 92 -2.16 -12.04 6.38
C PHE A 92 -3.53 -11.67 6.94
N GLN A 93 -4.59 -11.72 6.13
CA GLN A 93 -5.95 -11.39 6.58
C GLN A 93 -6.39 -12.28 7.74
N LYS A 94 -6.16 -13.60 7.65
CA LYS A 94 -6.47 -14.52 8.75
C LYS A 94 -5.77 -14.12 10.05
N ALA A 95 -4.46 -13.87 9.99
CA ALA A 95 -3.70 -13.46 11.16
C ALA A 95 -4.18 -12.11 11.73
N MET A 96 -4.54 -11.15 10.89
CA MET A 96 -5.05 -9.85 11.33
C MET A 96 -6.42 -10.00 12.01
N LEU A 97 -7.34 -10.76 11.41
CA LEU A 97 -8.67 -11.05 11.99
C LEU A 97 -8.56 -11.77 13.34
N ASP A 98 -7.75 -12.84 13.40
CA ASP A 98 -7.52 -13.62 14.62
C ASP A 98 -6.99 -12.73 15.76
N ASN A 99 -6.23 -11.68 15.42
CA ASN A 99 -5.65 -10.72 16.34
C ASN A 99 -6.45 -9.41 16.45
N GLY A 100 -7.73 -9.42 16.10
CA GLY A 100 -8.69 -8.36 16.42
C GLY A 100 -8.60 -7.11 15.53
N ILE A 101 -8.01 -7.23 14.34
CA ILE A 101 -8.12 -6.21 13.30
C ILE A 101 -9.46 -6.39 12.57
N PHE A 102 -10.23 -5.32 12.47
CA PHE A 102 -11.45 -5.31 11.67
C PHE A 102 -11.11 -5.07 10.19
N ILE A 103 -11.65 -5.91 9.30
CA ILE A 103 -11.51 -5.75 7.84
C ILE A 103 -12.93 -5.53 7.27
N PRO A 104 -13.28 -4.32 6.80
CA PRO A 104 -14.60 -4.04 6.27
C PRO A 104 -14.82 -4.69 4.89
N CYS A 105 -16.06 -5.12 4.63
CA CYS A 105 -16.52 -5.55 3.32
C CYS A 105 -16.88 -4.32 2.47
N GLN A 106 -15.87 -3.62 1.96
CA GLN A 106 -16.04 -2.42 1.14
C GLN A 106 -14.95 -2.34 0.07
N ASP A 107 -15.24 -1.59 -1.00
CA ASP A 107 -14.22 -1.20 -1.96
C ASP A 107 -13.17 -0.32 -1.29
N ALA A 108 -11.96 -0.35 -1.85
CA ALA A 108 -10.90 0.48 -1.32
C ALA A 108 -11.26 1.96 -1.50
N SER A 109 -10.96 2.76 -0.47
CA SER A 109 -11.27 4.19 -0.45
C SER A 109 -10.68 4.95 -1.65
N TRP A 110 -9.53 4.52 -2.18
CA TRP A 110 -8.90 5.13 -3.36
C TRP A 110 -9.65 4.85 -4.68
N GLU A 111 -10.50 3.83 -4.75
CA GLU A 111 -11.37 3.57 -5.92
C GLU A 111 -12.60 4.49 -5.93
N LEU A 112 -12.94 5.08 -4.79
CA LEU A 112 -14.12 5.94 -4.62
C LEU A 112 -13.81 7.42 -4.85
N VAL A 113 -12.52 7.78 -4.98
CA VAL A 113 -12.09 9.16 -5.20
C VAL A 113 -12.43 9.55 -6.65
N PRO A 114 -13.29 10.57 -6.88
CA PRO A 114 -13.58 11.04 -8.23
C PRO A 114 -12.28 11.44 -8.94
N ASN A 115 -12.14 11.01 -10.20
CA ASN A 115 -10.98 11.30 -11.03
C ASN A 115 -9.63 10.76 -10.47
N ALA A 116 -9.63 9.79 -9.56
CA ALA A 116 -8.40 9.19 -8.99
C ALA A 116 -7.39 8.68 -10.04
N PHE A 117 -7.87 8.37 -11.24
CA PHE A 117 -7.06 7.83 -12.32
C PHE A 117 -7.04 8.74 -13.57
N GLU A 118 -7.51 9.98 -13.46
CA GLU A 118 -7.55 10.91 -14.60
C GLU A 118 -6.14 11.18 -15.16
N GLU A 119 -5.14 11.25 -14.29
CA GLU A 119 -3.74 11.38 -14.70
C GLU A 119 -3.23 10.19 -15.53
N LEU A 120 -3.76 8.98 -15.30
CA LEU A 120 -3.41 7.80 -16.10
C LEU A 120 -3.96 7.88 -17.53
N LEU A 121 -5.01 8.67 -17.75
CA LEU A 121 -5.57 8.94 -19.08
C LEU A 121 -4.79 10.05 -19.80
N TYR A 122 -3.99 10.84 -19.08
CA TYR A 122 -3.18 11.90 -19.68
C TYR A 122 -1.96 11.33 -20.37
N ARG A 123 -2.01 11.29 -21.70
CA ARG A 123 -0.81 11.10 -22.53
C ARG A 123 -0.20 12.46 -22.83
N HIS A 124 1.06 12.66 -22.44
CA HIS A 124 1.79 13.88 -22.75
C HIS A 124 1.72 14.19 -24.26
N ASN A 125 1.31 15.41 -24.60
CA ASN A 125 0.99 15.80 -25.98
C ASN A 125 1.58 17.16 -26.38
N ARG A 126 2.67 17.56 -25.72
CA ARG A 126 3.38 18.82 -25.97
C ARG A 126 4.83 18.51 -26.35
N CYS A 127 5.42 19.40 -27.15
CA CYS A 127 6.86 19.35 -27.44
C CYS A 127 7.62 20.18 -26.40
N ASP A 128 8.50 19.49 -25.67
CA ASP A 128 9.35 20.02 -24.59
C ASP A 128 10.77 20.37 -25.08
N ALA A 129 11.04 20.28 -26.38
CA ALA A 129 12.32 20.71 -26.96
C ALA A 129 12.58 22.18 -26.62
N ALA A 130 13.82 22.54 -26.27
CA ALA A 130 14.18 23.92 -25.89
C ALA A 130 13.67 24.92 -26.94
N GLN A 131 13.92 24.63 -28.23
CA GLN A 131 13.37 25.35 -29.36
C GLN A 131 12.52 24.40 -30.23
N CYS A 132 11.21 24.61 -30.26
CA CYS A 132 10.31 23.84 -31.11
C CYS A 132 10.31 24.43 -32.53
N ILE A 133 10.60 23.61 -33.54
CA ILE A 133 10.61 24.03 -34.96
C ILE A 133 9.22 24.00 -35.62
N CYS A 134 8.19 23.56 -34.90
CA CYS A 134 6.83 23.48 -35.44
C CYS A 134 6.15 24.85 -35.47
N THR A 135 5.88 25.38 -36.66
CA THR A 135 5.20 26.68 -36.84
C THR A 135 3.73 26.67 -36.40
N LYS A 136 3.11 25.50 -36.33
CA LYS A 136 1.73 25.32 -35.87
C LYS A 136 1.62 25.16 -34.35
N GLY A 137 2.75 25.19 -33.64
CA GLY A 137 2.82 25.17 -32.18
C GLY A 137 3.23 23.82 -31.60
N ARG A 138 3.51 23.83 -30.29
CA ARG A 138 4.12 22.70 -29.56
C ARG A 138 3.21 21.50 -29.36
N ARG A 139 1.88 21.67 -29.45
CA ARG A 139 0.89 20.58 -29.32
C ARG A 139 0.38 20.07 -30.66
N TYR A 140 0.90 20.59 -31.78
CA TYR A 140 0.46 20.17 -33.10
C TYR A 140 0.96 18.77 -33.41
N THR A 141 0.06 17.89 -33.84
CA THR A 141 0.37 16.57 -34.41
C THR A 141 -0.30 16.44 -35.78
N SER A 142 0.24 15.60 -36.65
CA SER A 142 -0.30 15.39 -38.00
C SER A 142 0.00 14.00 -38.50
N SER A 143 -0.60 13.59 -39.62
CA SER A 143 -0.23 12.34 -40.31
C SER A 143 1.21 12.32 -40.83
N ASN A 144 1.91 13.46 -40.89
CA ASN A 144 3.34 13.50 -41.18
C ASN A 144 4.15 13.12 -39.93
N PRO A 145 4.98 12.06 -39.99
CA PRO A 145 5.77 11.58 -38.86
C PRO A 145 6.68 12.65 -38.24
N LYS A 146 7.05 13.68 -39.01
CA LYS A 146 7.84 14.83 -38.55
C LYS A 146 7.23 15.51 -37.33
N TRP A 147 5.89 15.54 -37.26
CA TRP A 147 5.12 16.24 -36.22
C TRP A 147 4.51 15.28 -35.20
N ASP A 148 4.90 14.01 -35.20
CA ASP A 148 4.54 13.09 -34.13
C ASP A 148 5.37 13.39 -32.89
N ILE A 149 4.71 13.36 -31.72
CA ILE A 149 5.37 13.58 -30.43
C ILE A 149 5.85 12.22 -29.91
N ILE A 150 7.16 12.06 -29.85
CA ILE A 150 7.84 10.89 -29.31
C ILE A 150 8.03 11.12 -27.82
N LEU A 151 7.53 10.18 -27.00
CA LEU A 151 7.64 10.25 -25.55
C LEU A 151 8.93 9.60 -25.06
N CYS A 152 9.46 10.13 -23.96
CA CYS A 152 10.56 9.50 -23.23
C CYS A 152 10.18 8.07 -22.85
N ARG A 153 11.01 7.09 -23.24
CA ARG A 153 10.76 5.67 -22.94
C ARG A 153 10.83 5.34 -21.45
N SER A 154 11.55 6.15 -20.67
CA SER A 154 11.76 5.90 -19.25
C SER A 154 10.61 6.42 -18.38
N CYS A 155 10.09 7.62 -18.67
CA CYS A 155 9.06 8.24 -17.83
C CYS A 155 7.71 8.48 -18.52
N GLY A 156 7.65 8.52 -19.86
CA GLY A 156 6.44 8.88 -20.61
C GLY A 156 5.90 10.31 -20.36
N SER A 157 6.53 11.08 -19.46
CA SER A 157 6.03 12.38 -19.00
C SER A 157 6.58 13.59 -19.76
N GLN A 158 7.58 13.36 -20.62
CA GLN A 158 8.14 14.37 -21.52
C GLN A 158 8.07 13.86 -22.95
N GLY A 159 7.89 14.78 -23.90
CA GLY A 159 7.84 14.46 -25.32
C GLY A 159 8.44 15.54 -26.20
N ILE A 160 8.99 15.15 -27.34
CA ILE A 160 9.47 16.06 -28.38
C ILE A 160 8.85 15.66 -29.72
N HIS A 161 8.66 16.63 -30.62
CA HIS A 161 8.37 16.28 -32.02
C HIS A 161 9.54 15.49 -32.59
N ALA A 162 9.29 14.52 -33.45
CA ALA A 162 10.34 13.70 -34.07
C ALA A 162 11.44 14.52 -34.79
N ALA A 163 11.11 15.74 -35.21
CA ALA A 163 12.03 16.65 -35.90
C ALA A 163 12.61 17.78 -35.03
N CYS A 164 12.18 17.91 -33.77
CA CYS A 164 12.81 18.80 -32.80
C CYS A 164 13.92 18.05 -32.05
#